data_AF-A0A1V6BVM3-F1
#
_entry.id   AF-A0A1V6BVM3-F1
#
_cell.length_a   1.000
_cell.length_b   1.000
_cell.length_c   1.000
_cell.angle_alpha   90.00
_cell.angle_beta   90.00
_cell.angle_gamma   90.00
#
_symmetry.space_group_name_H-M   'P 1'
#
loop_
_entity.id
_entity.type
_entity.pdbx_description
1 polymer ?
#
loop_
_entity_poly.entity_id
_entity_poly.type
_entity_poly.pdbx_seq_one_letter_code
_entity_poly.pdbx_strand_id
1 'polypeptide(L)' 'MTIHGRRTSRTITSKSWSRGEKDALTQYLSPASVAGTKMLKLEDQLWIYTFLDRRWYGIHRFFHNF' A
#
# COMPACT_ATOMS: atom_id res chain seq x y z
N MET A 1 12.13 0.71 2.19
CA MET A 1 12.13 -0.41 3.13
C MET A 1 12.81 -1.61 2.50
N THR A 2 13.84 -2.15 3.14
CA THR A 2 14.49 -3.39 2.68
C THR A 2 13.93 -4.57 3.46
N ILE A 3 13.44 -5.59 2.75
CA ILE A 3 12.86 -6.79 3.35
C ILE A 3 13.83 -7.94 3.11
N HIS A 4 14.37 -8.49 4.21
CA HIS A 4 15.24 -9.66 4.18
C HIS A 4 14.39 -10.93 4.28
N GLY A 5 14.35 -11.72 3.20
CA GLY A 5 13.76 -13.06 3.20
C GLY A 5 14.80 -14.14 3.48
N ARG A 6 14.37 -15.38 3.69
CA ARG A 6 15.24 -16.53 4.02
C ARG A 6 16.34 -16.80 2.98
N ARG A 7 16.12 -16.46 1.71
CA ARG A 7 17.06 -16.69 0.59
C ARG A 7 17.37 -15.45 -0.25
N THR A 8 16.59 -14.38 -0.12
CA THR A 8 16.70 -13.19 -0.98
C THR A 8 16.29 -11.96 -0.19
N SER A 9 17.04 -10.87 -0.35
CA SER A 9 16.65 -9.55 0.14
C SER A 9 16.04 -8.77 -1.00
N ARG A 10 14.90 -8.12 -0.77
CA ARG A 10 14.28 -7.22 -1.75
C ARG A 10 14.17 -5.81 -1.18
N THR A 11 14.59 -4.84 -1.95
CA THR A 11 14.42 -3.42 -1.61
C THR A 11 13.11 -2.92 -2.18
N ILE A 12 12.22 -2.50 -1.30
CA ILE A 12 10.96 -1.87 -1.66
C ILE A 12 11.11 -0.37 -1.48
N THR A 13 10.81 0.37 -2.55
CA THR A 13 10.74 1.83 -2.51
C THR A 13 9.27 2.24 -2.61
N SER A 14 8.83 3.09 -1.69
CA SER A 14 7.47 3.61 -1.65
C SER A 14 7.48 5.08 -1.26
N LYS A 15 6.49 5.82 -1.75
CA LYS A 15 6.23 7.19 -1.33
C LYS A 15 4.89 7.23 -0.60
N SER A 16 4.88 7.80 0.59
CA SER A 16 3.67 7.92 1.41
C SER A 16 3.34 9.38 1.66
N TRP A 17 2.06 9.69 1.64
CA TRP A 17 1.49 10.98 2.00
C TRP A 17 0.42 10.73 3.06
N SER A 18 0.52 11.39 4.20
CA SER A 18 -0.47 11.31 5.27
C SER A 18 -1.17 12.66 5.42
N ARG A 19 -2.47 12.60 5.72
CA ARG A 19 -3.27 13.74 6.14
C ARG A 19 -3.84 13.41 7.51
N GLY A 20 -3.17 13.90 8.55
CA GLY A 20 -3.46 13.48 9.93
C GLY A 20 -3.22 11.98 10.14
N GLU A 21 -4.01 11.38 11.02
CA GLU A 21 -3.87 9.96 11.41
C GLU A 21 -4.81 9.01 10.64
N LYS A 22 -5.90 9.56 10.10
CA LYS A 22 -6.97 8.79 9.48
C LYS A 22 -6.70 8.50 8.01
N ASP A 23 -6.13 9.46 7.29
CA ASP A 23 -6.00 9.39 5.85
C ASP A 23 -4.55 9.24 5.43
N ALA A 24 -4.27 8.25 4.59
CA ALA A 24 -2.94 8.03 4.04
C ALA A 24 -3.00 7.45 2.64
N LEU A 25 -2.13 7.94 1.76
CA LEU A 25 -1.87 7.38 0.44
C LEU A 25 -0.44 6.85 0.41
N THR A 26 -0.27 5.58 0.06
CA THR A 26 1.05 4.97 -0.19
C THR A 26 1.12 4.50 -1.63
N GLN A 27 2.18 4.91 -2.34
CA GLN A 27 2.47 4.44 -3.68
C GLN A 27 3.76 3.62 -3.69
N TYR A 28 3.69 2.42 -4.25
CA TYR A 28 4.87 1.58 -4.47
C TYR A 28 5.57 2.01 -5.78
N LEU A 29 6.89 2.20 -5.69
CA LEU A 29 7.77 2.65 -6.78
C LEU A 29 8.69 1.53 -7.26
N SER A 30 9.09 0.62 -6.37
CA SER A 30 9.99 -0.50 -6.67
C SER A 30 9.74 -1.65 -5.70
N PRO A 31 9.90 -2.93 -6.11
CA PRO A 31 10.28 -3.42 -7.46
C PRO A 31 9.18 -3.24 -8.52
N ALA A 32 9.54 -3.37 -9.81
CA ALA A 32 8.62 -3.18 -10.95
C ALA A 32 7.33 -4.02 -10.85
N SER A 33 7.39 -5.20 -10.22
CA SER A 33 6.24 -6.07 -10.00
C SER A 33 5.14 -5.46 -9.13
N VAL A 34 5.48 -4.48 -8.28
CA VAL A 34 4.54 -3.75 -7.42
C VAL A 34 4.45 -2.27 -7.77
N ALA A 35 5.31 -1.79 -8.67
CA ALA A 35 5.35 -0.39 -9.08
C ALA A 35 3.99 0.03 -9.66
N GLY A 36 3.51 1.20 -9.23
CA GLY A 36 2.23 1.74 -9.68
C GLY A 36 1.02 1.28 -8.86
N THR A 37 1.16 0.22 -8.03
CA THR A 37 0.15 -0.13 -7.03
C THR A 37 0.07 0.98 -5.98
N LYS A 38 -1.14 1.37 -5.58
CA LYS A 38 -1.36 2.36 -4.53
C LYS A 38 -2.24 1.77 -3.45
N MET A 39 -2.06 2.25 -2.23
CA MET A 39 -2.91 1.94 -1.09
C MET A 39 -3.44 3.25 -0.54
N LEU A 40 -4.75 3.32 -0.35
CA LEU A 40 -5.44 4.48 0.18
C LEU A 40 -6.18 4.07 1.44
N LYS A 41 -5.75 4.59 2.58
CA LYS A 41 -6.45 4.52 3.85
C LYS A 41 -7.33 5.77 3.97
N LEU A 42 -8.62 5.56 4.22
CA LEU A 42 -9.60 6.60 4.52
C LEU A 42 -10.36 6.17 5.77
N GLU A 43 -10.07 6.79 6.91
CA GLU A 43 -10.61 6.39 8.21
C GLU A 43 -10.48 4.86 8.44
N ASP A 44 -11.60 4.14 8.42
CA ASP A 44 -11.70 2.69 8.65
C ASP A 44 -11.69 1.86 7.35
N GLN A 45 -11.55 2.53 6.20
CA GLN A 45 -11.53 1.92 4.89
C GLN A 45 -10.12 1.83 4.34
N LEU A 46 -9.81 0.68 3.74
CA LEU A 46 -8.56 0.46 3.04
C LEU A 46 -8.86 0.09 1.59
N TRP A 47 -8.26 0.83 0.67
CA TRP A 47 -8.41 0.64 -0.76
C TRP A 47 -7.07 0.31 -1.37
N ILE A 48 -7.02 -0.66 -2.28
CA ILE A 48 -5.85 -0.96 -3.09
C ILE A 48 -6.16 -0.63 -4.54
N TYR A 49 -5.37 0.27 -5.11
CA TYR A 49 -5.35 0.52 -6.54
C TYR A 49 -4.38 -0.45 -7.21
N THR A 50 -4.89 -1.23 -8.15
CA THR A 50 -4.08 -2.16 -8.93
C THR A 50 -3.75 -1.53 -10.28
N PHE A 51 -2.46 -1.44 -10.62
CA PHE A 51 -2.05 -0.85 -11.90
C PHE A 51 -2.44 -1.71 -13.11
N LEU A 52 -2.53 -3.04 -12.93
CA LEU A 52 -2.81 -3.99 -14.01
C LEU A 52 -4.14 -3.72 -14.71
N ASP A 53 -5.20 -3.42 -13.94
CA ASP A 53 -6.55 -3.19 -14.45
C ASP A 53 -7.06 -1.77 -14.17
N ARG A 54 -6.26 -0.94 -13.49
CA ARG A 54 -6.54 0.47 -13.15
C ARG A 54 -7.80 0.64 -12.31
N ARG A 55 -8.05 -0.27 -11.37
CA ARG A 55 -9.21 -0.21 -10.47
C ARG A 55 -8.84 -0.15 -9.01
N TRP A 56 -9.77 0.40 -8.23
CA TRP A 56 -9.73 0.38 -6.77
C TRP A 56 -10.49 -0.83 -6.24
N TYR A 57 -9.85 -1.54 -5.33
CA TYR A 57 -10.39 -2.69 -4.61
C TYR A 57 -10.51 -2.33 -3.14
N GLY A 58 -11.74 -2.31 -2.63
CA GLY A 58 -12.02 -2.05 -1.23
C GLY A 58 -11.75 -3.31 -0.40
N ILE A 59 -10.89 -3.19 0.60
CA ILE A 59 -10.72 -4.21 1.62
C ILE A 59 -11.54 -3.82 2.84
N HIS A 60 -12.80 -4.27 2.87
CA HIS A 60 -13.70 -4.02 3.99
C HIS A 60 -13.31 -4.90 5.18
N ARG A 61 -13.10 -4.25 6.35
CA ARG A 61 -12.66 -4.77 7.66
C ARG A 61 -11.15 -4.98 7.85
N PHE A 62 -10.49 -3.96 8.39
CA PHE A 62 -9.25 -4.16 9.14
C PHE A 62 -9.16 -3.39 10.48
N PHE A 63 -10.05 -2.43 10.77
CA PHE A 63 -9.94 -1.57 11.96
C PHE A 63 -11.16 -1.66 12.88
N HIS A 64 -11.58 -2.87 13.25
CA HIS A 64 -12.37 -3.06 14.48
C HIS A 64 -11.48 -3.81 15.47
N ASN A 65 -11.34 -3.25 16.68
CA ASN A 65 -10.46 -3.64 17.79
C ASN A 65 -9.00 -3.17 17.70
N PHE A 66 -8.79 -1.92 18.12
CA PHE A 66 -7.85 -1.59 19.19
C PHE A 66 -8.52 -0.60 20.15
#